data_AF-A0A812LEC3-F1
#
_entry.id   AF-A0A812LEC3-F1
#
_cell.length_a   1.000
_cell.length_b   1.000
_cell.length_c   1.000
_cell.angle_alpha   90.00
_cell.angle_beta   90.00
_cell.angle_gamma   90.00
#
_symmetry.space_group_name_H-M   'P 1'
#
loop_
_entity.id
_entity.type
_entity.pdbx_description
1 polymer ?
#
loop_
_entity_poly.entity_id
_entity_poly.type
_entity_poly.pdbx_seq_one_letter_code
_entity_poly.pdbx_strand_id
1 'polypeptide(L)'
;MNMIQLHLHPSAQSTRDLTTKFVDFFARNTSFACSNQSLTYDDWLDVIQAVGDLRAYSQEAASVYLTASSAGGPTEAARVTNAKNRVEEMMRGLAFGSDLLPPPTSQRILDQILNNVEPPVAAFSASLAASDGNDVAVQSLNVLEAMNRLNDLYIAEANAAFADLPGARLDAASRQIMLVQKAAREAIMFIYGVTGSNAAVFDTISQFQTLQDTIKNGGNGLSAISAQRADLSQQWAEVQIYWDRLKEWLINAGPNDISSLQAAVVDVVDQITIMMDLLKIVDQAEGNNGGEGSGCTEGGTIYRKERYMLTHSLSELKHCIILQQEPADRGMCLLALFEIPPALIHSRKARAEALVVLDAHVHASLAL
;
A
#
# COMPACT_ATOMS: atom_id res chain seq x y z
N MET A 1 11.84 -29.11 -49.75
CA MET A 1 12.58 -29.32 -48.49
C MET A 1 12.93 -27.94 -47.96
N ASN A 2 12.10 -27.42 -47.05
CA ASN A 2 12.15 -26.02 -46.61
C ASN A 2 13.28 -25.84 -45.59
N MET A 3 14.21 -24.93 -45.90
CA MET A 3 15.32 -24.55 -45.03
C MET A 3 14.84 -23.38 -44.15
N ILE A 4 14.55 -23.68 -42.88
CA ILE A 4 14.21 -22.69 -41.86
C ILE A 4 15.51 -21.97 -41.46
N GLN A 5 15.61 -20.67 -41.76
CA GLN A 5 16.68 -19.81 -41.23
C GLN A 5 16.36 -19.45 -39.77
N LEU A 6 17.09 -20.07 -38.84
CA LEU A 6 17.17 -19.63 -37.45
C LEU A 6 17.91 -18.28 -37.39
N HIS A 7 17.22 -17.19 -37.04
CA HIS A 7 17.87 -15.92 -36.68
C HIS A 7 18.33 -15.99 -35.22
N LEU A 8 19.64 -16.07 -35.00
CA LEU A 8 20.27 -16.08 -33.68
C LEU A 8 20.75 -14.67 -33.27
N HIS A 9 20.32 -14.30 -32.06
CA HIS A 9 20.94 -13.50 -31.00
C HIS A 9 21.43 -12.04 -31.20
N PRO A 10 21.12 -11.15 -30.23
CA PRO A 10 21.82 -9.88 -30.05
C PRO A 10 23.32 -10.13 -29.81
N SER A 11 24.18 -9.39 -30.51
CA SER A 11 25.62 -9.64 -30.56
C SER A 11 26.32 -9.29 -29.24
N ALA A 12 27.29 -10.14 -28.85
CA ALA A 12 28.16 -9.98 -27.67
C ALA A 12 29.01 -8.67 -27.64
N GLN A 13 28.92 -7.83 -28.68
CA GLN A 13 29.51 -6.50 -28.71
C GLN A 13 28.74 -5.49 -27.85
N SER A 14 27.42 -5.63 -27.73
CA SER A 14 26.60 -4.72 -26.93
C SER A 14 26.91 -4.81 -25.43
N THR A 15 27.12 -6.03 -24.92
CA THR A 15 27.46 -6.25 -23.50
C THR A 15 28.86 -5.74 -23.17
N ARG A 16 29.87 -5.95 -24.03
CA ARG A 16 31.22 -5.40 -23.80
C ARG A 16 31.25 -3.87 -23.77
N ASP A 17 30.44 -3.22 -24.60
CA ASP A 17 30.38 -1.74 -24.65
C ASP A 17 29.72 -1.16 -23.39
N LEU A 18 28.68 -1.82 -22.87
CA LEU A 18 28.06 -1.48 -21.58
C LEU A 18 29.02 -1.70 -20.41
N THR A 19 29.74 -2.83 -20.38
CA THR A 19 30.70 -3.11 -19.30
C THR A 19 31.85 -2.11 -19.31
N THR A 20 32.34 -1.73 -20.50
CA THR A 20 33.41 -0.75 -20.65
C THR A 20 32.95 0.64 -20.23
N LYS A 21 31.74 1.07 -20.63
CA LYS A 21 31.15 2.34 -20.18
C LYS A 21 30.91 2.37 -18.67
N PHE A 22 30.46 1.27 -18.09
CA PHE A 22 30.27 1.14 -16.64
C PHE A 22 31.62 1.22 -15.91
N VAL A 23 32.62 0.46 -16.34
CA VAL A 23 33.96 0.50 -15.74
C VAL A 23 34.62 1.87 -15.90
N ASP A 24 34.54 2.50 -17.07
CA ASP A 24 35.04 3.86 -17.30
C ASP A 24 34.31 4.89 -16.44
N PHE A 25 33.01 4.72 -16.23
CA PHE A 25 32.20 5.58 -15.37
C PHE A 25 32.67 5.49 -13.91
N PHE A 26 32.91 4.29 -13.37
CA PHE A 26 33.42 4.12 -12.01
C PHE A 26 34.92 4.45 -11.87
N ALA A 27 35.74 4.13 -12.87
CA ALA A 27 37.20 4.34 -12.82
C ALA A 27 37.61 5.81 -12.88
N ARG A 28 36.76 6.70 -13.40
CA ARG A 28 37.05 8.14 -13.46
C ARG A 28 36.90 8.86 -12.13
N ASN A 29 36.39 8.20 -11.08
CA ASN A 29 36.30 8.70 -9.70
C ASN A 29 35.70 10.12 -9.57
N THR A 30 34.97 10.57 -10.57
CA THR A 30 34.17 11.78 -10.53
C THR A 30 32.91 11.40 -9.77
N SER A 31 32.85 11.77 -8.49
CA SER A 31 31.61 11.79 -7.73
C SER A 31 30.58 12.64 -8.50
N PHE A 32 29.76 11.98 -9.30
CA PHE A 32 28.57 12.59 -9.87
C PHE A 32 27.48 12.40 -8.83
N ALA A 33 27.24 13.42 -8.02
CA ALA A 33 25.98 13.50 -7.30
C ALA A 33 24.85 13.47 -8.33
N CYS A 34 23.85 12.61 -8.14
CA CYS A 34 22.66 12.62 -8.98
C CYS A 34 22.09 14.05 -9.00
N SER A 35 21.82 14.58 -10.20
CA SER A 35 21.08 15.84 -10.31
C SER A 35 19.71 15.66 -9.68
N ASN A 36 19.30 16.59 -8.82
CA ASN A 36 18.01 16.50 -8.14
C ASN A 36 16.89 16.34 -9.18
N GLN A 37 16.17 15.23 -9.13
CA GLN A 37 15.03 14.99 -10.00
C GLN A 37 13.80 15.68 -9.41
N SER A 38 13.07 16.43 -10.25
CA SER A 38 11.77 16.98 -9.86
C SER A 38 10.71 15.89 -10.04
N LEU A 39 10.08 15.48 -8.95
CA LEU A 39 8.91 14.61 -8.99
C LEU A 39 7.62 15.43 -9.16
N THR A 40 6.61 14.80 -9.74
CA THR A 40 5.26 15.35 -9.73
C THR A 40 4.65 15.27 -8.33
N TYR A 41 3.51 15.93 -8.14
CA TYR A 41 2.76 15.87 -6.89
C TYR A 41 2.34 14.43 -6.52
N ASP A 42 1.84 13.67 -7.51
CA ASP A 42 1.39 12.29 -7.31
C ASP A 42 2.58 11.35 -7.03
N ASP A 43 3.71 11.55 -7.72
CA ASP A 43 4.94 10.78 -7.49
C ASP A 43 5.42 10.88 -6.03
N TRP A 44 5.36 12.07 -5.41
CA TRP A 44 5.71 12.23 -4.00
C TRP A 44 4.78 11.45 -3.07
N LEU A 45 3.47 11.48 -3.34
CA LEU A 45 2.49 10.74 -2.56
C LEU A 45 2.72 9.22 -2.67
N ASP A 46 3.03 8.75 -3.87
CA ASP A 46 3.26 7.33 -4.13
C ASP A 46 4.54 6.83 -3.46
N VAL A 47 5.62 7.62 -3.44
CA VAL A 47 6.85 7.24 -2.72
C VAL A 47 6.66 7.24 -1.20
N ILE A 48 5.96 8.24 -0.64
CA ILE A 48 5.62 8.26 0.80
C ILE A 48 4.78 7.03 1.16
N GLN A 49 3.81 6.67 0.32
CA GLN A 49 3.02 5.47 0.50
C GLN A 49 3.87 4.20 0.41
N ALA A 50 4.78 4.08 -0.56
CA ALA A 50 5.65 2.92 -0.73
C ALA A 50 6.58 2.70 0.48
N VAL A 51 7.09 3.78 1.07
CA VAL A 51 7.83 3.73 2.33
C VAL A 51 6.94 3.23 3.48
N GLY A 52 5.69 3.70 3.53
CA GLY A 52 4.64 3.17 4.41
C GLY A 52 4.39 1.67 4.23
N ASP A 53 4.26 1.22 2.99
CA ASP A 53 3.99 -0.17 2.64
C ASP A 53 5.16 -1.07 3.04
N LEU A 54 6.41 -0.65 2.84
CA LEU A 54 7.57 -1.44 3.27
C LEU A 54 7.61 -1.62 4.79
N ARG A 55 7.23 -0.59 5.57
CA ARG A 55 7.05 -0.72 7.03
C ARG A 55 6.03 -1.81 7.35
N ALA A 56 4.84 -1.73 6.76
CA ALA A 56 3.78 -2.71 7.00
C ALA A 56 4.18 -4.14 6.55
N TYR A 57 4.78 -4.27 5.36
CA TYR A 57 5.20 -5.55 4.80
C TYR A 57 6.28 -6.25 5.62
N SER A 58 7.19 -5.50 6.26
CA SER A 58 8.17 -6.10 7.19
C SER A 58 7.49 -6.76 8.40
N GLN A 59 6.44 -6.12 8.95
CA GLN A 59 5.68 -6.65 10.09
C GLN A 59 4.80 -7.83 9.67
N GLU A 60 4.16 -7.73 8.50
CA GLU A 60 3.36 -8.82 7.93
C GLU A 60 4.24 -10.05 7.62
N ALA A 61 5.42 -9.85 7.03
CA ALA A 61 6.34 -10.95 6.73
C ALA A 61 6.82 -11.68 8.00
N ALA A 62 7.07 -10.95 9.09
CA ALA A 62 7.37 -11.55 10.38
C ALA A 62 6.17 -12.36 10.92
N SER A 63 4.95 -11.84 10.82
CA SER A 63 3.71 -12.56 11.20
C SER A 63 3.50 -13.84 10.37
N VAL A 64 3.74 -13.77 9.06
CA VAL A 64 3.68 -14.91 8.14
C VAL A 64 4.71 -15.96 8.52
N TYR A 65 5.94 -15.56 8.82
CA TYR A 65 7.00 -16.47 9.29
C TYR A 65 6.59 -17.19 10.57
N LEU A 66 6.12 -16.46 11.59
CA LEU A 66 5.73 -17.05 12.87
C LEU A 66 4.61 -18.09 12.70
N THR A 67 3.59 -17.76 11.90
CA THR A 67 2.49 -18.68 11.58
C THR A 67 2.93 -19.87 10.73
N ALA A 68 3.85 -19.66 9.79
CA ALA A 68 4.38 -20.73 8.95
C ALA A 68 5.29 -21.69 9.73
N SER A 69 6.09 -21.17 10.66
CA SER A 69 7.04 -21.95 11.45
C SER A 69 6.36 -22.95 12.39
N SER A 70 5.15 -22.66 12.87
CA SER A 70 4.36 -23.54 13.74
C SER A 70 3.62 -24.63 12.96
N ALA A 71 3.13 -24.32 11.75
CA ALA A 71 2.41 -25.26 10.90
C ALA A 71 3.36 -26.20 10.12
N GLY A 72 4.49 -25.66 9.64
CA GLY A 72 5.44 -26.37 8.79
C GLY A 72 4.87 -26.74 7.41
N GLY A 73 5.73 -27.21 6.50
CA GLY A 73 5.32 -27.70 5.18
C GLY A 73 5.67 -26.79 3.99
N PRO A 74 5.49 -27.27 2.75
CA PRO A 74 5.90 -26.56 1.54
C PRO A 74 5.04 -25.32 1.23
N THR A 75 3.74 -25.35 1.55
CA THR A 75 2.83 -24.21 1.34
C THR A 75 3.22 -23.03 2.23
N GLU A 76 3.56 -23.33 3.47
CA GLU A 76 3.97 -22.41 4.52
C GLU A 76 5.33 -21.78 4.15
N ALA A 77 6.28 -22.59 3.70
CA ALA A 77 7.55 -22.10 3.17
C ALA A 77 7.38 -21.18 1.95
N ALA A 78 6.44 -21.50 1.05
CA ALA A 78 6.12 -20.64 -0.09
C ALA A 78 5.51 -19.30 0.35
N ARG A 79 4.66 -19.27 1.38
CA ARG A 79 4.11 -18.02 1.95
C ARG A 79 5.21 -17.12 2.50
N VAL A 80 6.15 -17.67 3.26
CA VAL A 80 7.31 -16.92 3.79
C VAL A 80 8.17 -16.37 2.64
N THR A 81 8.43 -17.20 1.63
CA THR A 81 9.20 -16.80 0.45
C THR A 81 8.52 -15.65 -0.31
N ASN A 82 7.19 -15.71 -0.49
CA ASN A 82 6.45 -14.64 -1.14
C ASN A 82 6.48 -13.33 -0.33
N ALA A 83 6.32 -13.41 0.99
CA ALA A 83 6.40 -12.25 1.87
C ALA A 83 7.79 -11.60 1.84
N LYS A 84 8.84 -12.42 1.86
CA LYS A 84 10.24 -11.99 1.69
C LYS A 84 10.44 -11.28 0.34
N ASN A 85 10.01 -11.90 -0.75
CA ASN A 85 10.19 -11.34 -2.09
C ASN A 85 9.51 -9.97 -2.23
N ARG A 86 8.33 -9.78 -1.63
CA ARG A 86 7.62 -8.50 -1.64
C ARG A 86 8.39 -7.39 -0.91
N VAL A 87 9.02 -7.71 0.23
CA VAL A 87 9.89 -6.78 0.97
C VAL A 87 11.11 -6.41 0.13
N GLU A 88 11.78 -7.39 -0.48
CA GLU A 88 12.96 -7.14 -1.31
C GLU A 88 12.64 -6.38 -2.59
N GLU A 89 11.51 -6.66 -3.24
CA GLU A 89 11.05 -5.97 -4.43
C GLU A 89 10.72 -4.51 -4.13
N MET A 90 10.01 -4.23 -3.05
CA MET A 90 9.73 -2.85 -2.62
C MET A 90 11.02 -2.10 -2.26
N MET A 91 11.96 -2.75 -1.57
CA MET A 91 13.27 -2.16 -1.27
C MET A 91 14.05 -1.83 -2.56
N ARG A 92 14.06 -2.74 -3.54
CA ARG A 92 14.67 -2.47 -4.86
C ARG A 92 13.99 -1.32 -5.58
N GLY A 93 12.65 -1.25 -5.54
CA GLY A 93 11.87 -0.16 -6.12
C GLY A 93 12.21 1.20 -5.50
N LEU A 94 12.37 1.27 -4.18
CA LEU A 94 12.80 2.50 -3.50
C LEU A 94 14.24 2.90 -3.85
N ALA A 95 15.15 1.93 -3.96
CA ALA A 95 16.57 2.22 -4.23
C ALA A 95 16.84 2.62 -5.69
N PHE A 96 16.14 2.02 -6.65
CA PHE A 96 16.47 2.10 -8.07
C PHE A 96 15.32 2.60 -8.96
N GLY A 97 14.14 2.83 -8.39
CA GLY A 97 12.91 3.06 -9.13
C GLY A 97 12.30 1.75 -9.67
N SER A 98 11.08 1.85 -10.18
CA SER A 98 10.33 0.82 -10.89
C SER A 98 9.30 1.49 -11.81
N ASP A 99 8.48 0.71 -12.50
CA ASP A 99 7.35 1.25 -13.28
C ASP A 99 6.32 2.01 -12.42
N LEU A 100 6.31 1.74 -11.10
CA LEU A 100 5.37 2.34 -10.15
C LEU A 100 6.03 3.30 -9.16
N LEU A 101 7.37 3.37 -9.12
CA LEU A 101 8.09 4.21 -8.19
C LEU A 101 9.21 4.98 -8.90
N PRO A 102 9.26 6.30 -8.78
CA PRO A 102 10.42 7.03 -9.28
C PRO A 102 11.67 6.65 -8.48
N PRO A 103 12.87 6.78 -9.08
CA PRO A 103 14.11 6.61 -8.35
C PRO A 103 14.28 7.74 -7.28
N PRO A 104 15.22 7.59 -6.34
CA PRO A 104 15.50 8.62 -5.34
C PRO A 104 15.75 10.00 -5.95
N THR A 105 15.11 11.03 -5.38
CA THR A 105 15.15 12.42 -5.87
C THR A 105 16.48 13.10 -5.66
N SER A 106 17.25 12.67 -4.67
CA SER A 106 18.51 13.26 -4.26
C SER A 106 19.51 12.18 -3.84
N GLN A 107 20.80 12.49 -3.96
CA GLN A 107 21.88 11.62 -3.46
C GLN A 107 21.71 11.34 -1.96
N ARG A 108 21.22 12.32 -1.20
CA ARG A 108 20.98 12.19 0.25
C ARG A 108 19.97 11.09 0.57
N ILE A 109 18.88 11.00 -0.18
CA ILE A 109 17.88 9.93 -0.01
C ILE A 109 18.46 8.59 -0.45
N LEU A 110 19.18 8.54 -1.58
CA LEU A 110 19.84 7.31 -2.02
C LEU A 110 20.84 6.80 -0.96
N ASP A 111 21.67 7.69 -0.41
CA ASP A 111 22.62 7.36 0.66
C ASP A 111 21.90 6.88 1.93
N GLN A 112 20.75 7.46 2.27
CA GLN A 112 19.94 6.96 3.37
C GLN A 112 19.48 5.53 3.10
N ILE A 113 18.99 5.26 1.88
CA ILE A 113 18.50 3.94 1.49
C ILE A 113 19.63 2.90 1.57
N LEU A 114 20.73 3.14 0.86
CA LEU A 114 21.83 2.17 0.75
C LEU A 114 22.56 1.94 2.08
N ASN A 115 22.78 2.99 2.87
CA ASN A 115 23.59 2.87 4.08
C ASN A 115 22.78 2.55 5.34
N ASN A 116 21.48 2.86 5.39
CA ASN A 116 20.68 2.74 6.60
C ASN A 116 19.44 1.88 6.47
N VAL A 117 18.89 1.68 5.26
CA VAL A 117 17.67 0.87 5.06
C VAL A 117 18.00 -0.50 4.49
N GLU A 118 18.88 -0.56 3.49
CA GLU A 118 19.28 -1.82 2.86
C GLU A 118 19.89 -2.82 3.86
N PRO A 119 20.79 -2.43 4.79
CA PRO A 119 21.39 -3.41 5.69
C PRO A 119 20.37 -4.05 6.64
N PRO A 120 19.46 -3.30 7.32
CA PRO A 120 18.37 -3.90 8.08
C PRO A 120 17.43 -4.79 7.24
N VAL A 121 17.10 -4.39 6.01
CA VAL A 121 16.26 -5.20 5.11
C VAL A 121 16.96 -6.51 4.74
N ALA A 122 18.26 -6.46 4.42
CA ALA A 122 19.05 -7.64 4.12
C ALA A 122 19.15 -8.59 5.32
N ALA A 123 19.38 -8.04 6.52
CA ALA A 123 19.40 -8.82 7.76
C ALA A 123 18.05 -9.48 8.04
N PHE A 124 16.95 -8.74 7.85
CA PHE A 124 15.60 -9.26 7.97
C PHE A 124 15.32 -10.38 6.95
N SER A 125 15.64 -10.17 5.67
CA SER A 125 15.52 -11.18 4.61
C SER A 125 16.33 -12.45 4.88
N ALA A 126 17.49 -12.33 5.53
CA ALA A 126 18.29 -13.46 5.98
C ALA A 126 17.63 -14.19 7.17
N SER A 127 17.11 -13.44 8.15
CA SER A 127 16.43 -14.01 9.32
C SER A 127 15.18 -14.82 8.94
N LEU A 128 14.44 -14.43 7.89
CA LEU A 128 13.27 -15.17 7.39
C LEU A 128 13.61 -16.57 6.85
N ALA A 129 14.89 -16.84 6.55
CA ALA A 129 15.37 -18.17 6.17
C ALA A 129 15.93 -18.97 7.36
N ALA A 130 16.06 -18.35 8.53
CA ALA A 130 16.54 -18.99 9.75
C ALA A 130 15.39 -19.69 10.50
N SER A 131 15.70 -20.32 11.63
CA SER A 131 14.74 -21.04 12.50
C SER A 131 14.40 -20.29 13.80
N ASP A 132 14.79 -19.02 13.94
CA ASP A 132 14.61 -18.24 15.17
C ASP A 132 13.58 -17.12 14.97
N GLY A 133 12.37 -17.33 15.51
CA GLY A 133 11.29 -16.33 15.46
C GLY A 133 11.58 -15.06 16.25
N ASN A 134 12.44 -15.09 17.27
CA ASN A 134 12.83 -13.88 18.00
C ASN A 134 13.74 -13.00 17.14
N ASP A 135 14.71 -13.60 16.43
CA ASP A 135 15.56 -12.84 15.52
C ASP A 135 14.73 -12.19 14.41
N VAL A 136 13.80 -12.92 13.79
CA VAL A 136 12.86 -12.36 12.79
C VAL A 136 12.09 -11.16 13.34
N ALA A 137 11.58 -11.26 14.57
CA ALA A 137 10.86 -10.17 15.21
C ALA A 137 11.75 -8.95 15.45
N VAL A 138 12.98 -9.13 15.95
CA VAL A 138 13.97 -8.07 16.17
C VAL A 138 14.35 -7.40 14.85
N GLN A 139 14.69 -8.16 13.81
CA GLN A 139 15.09 -7.59 12.53
C GLN A 139 13.94 -6.83 11.85
N SER A 140 12.69 -7.29 11.99
CA SER A 140 11.55 -6.53 11.47
C SER A 140 11.36 -5.17 12.16
N LEU A 141 11.74 -5.02 13.44
CA LEU A 141 11.72 -3.72 14.12
C LEU A 141 12.86 -2.81 13.65
N ASN A 142 14.04 -3.38 13.34
CA ASN A 142 15.15 -2.62 12.76
C ASN A 142 14.78 -2.03 11.40
N VAL A 143 14.07 -2.80 10.55
CA VAL A 143 13.51 -2.30 9.29
C VAL A 143 12.52 -1.16 9.56
N LEU A 144 11.59 -1.34 10.49
CA LEU A 144 10.61 -0.30 10.84
C LEU A 144 11.28 1.02 11.26
N GLU A 145 12.30 0.96 12.11
CA GLU A 145 13.04 2.14 12.56
C GLU A 145 13.75 2.84 11.39
N ALA A 146 14.46 2.09 10.54
CA ALA A 146 15.14 2.62 9.37
C ALA A 146 14.17 3.30 8.39
N MET A 147 13.01 2.68 8.16
CA MET A 147 11.98 3.21 7.28
C MET A 147 11.30 4.47 7.84
N ASN A 148 11.12 4.59 9.17
CA ASN A 148 10.60 5.83 9.75
C ASN A 148 11.53 7.02 9.46
N ARG A 149 12.85 6.82 9.59
CA ARG A 149 13.84 7.86 9.26
C ARG A 149 13.84 8.21 7.77
N LEU A 150 13.72 7.21 6.89
CA LEU A 150 13.61 7.44 5.45
C LEU A 150 12.34 8.23 5.11
N ASN A 151 11.21 7.89 5.74
CA ASN A 151 9.94 8.56 5.51
C ASN A 151 9.99 10.05 5.89
N ASP A 152 10.60 10.36 7.04
CA ASP A 152 10.76 11.75 7.50
C ASP A 152 11.57 12.58 6.47
N LEU A 153 12.56 11.97 5.80
CA LEU A 153 13.31 12.62 4.74
C LEU A 153 12.47 12.86 3.49
N TYR A 154 11.68 11.87 3.04
CA TYR A 154 10.77 12.04 1.90
C TYR A 154 9.72 13.11 2.16
N ILE A 155 9.09 13.14 3.34
CA ILE A 155 8.13 14.19 3.71
C ILE A 155 8.81 15.56 3.72
N ALA A 156 10.01 15.67 4.27
CA ALA A 156 10.73 16.94 4.32
C ALA A 156 11.04 17.49 2.92
N GLU A 157 11.49 16.63 1.99
CA GLU A 157 11.74 17.05 0.60
C GLU A 157 10.43 17.30 -0.17
N ALA A 158 9.40 16.50 0.05
CA ALA A 158 8.07 16.69 -0.53
C ALA A 158 7.47 18.04 -0.12
N ASN A 159 7.51 18.40 1.16
CA ASN A 159 7.00 19.68 1.66
C ASN A 159 7.80 20.88 1.13
N ALA A 160 9.09 20.70 0.84
CA ALA A 160 9.91 21.73 0.21
C ALA A 160 9.54 21.94 -1.27
N ALA A 161 9.08 20.89 -1.96
CA ALA A 161 8.61 20.97 -3.34
C ALA A 161 7.14 21.44 -3.44
N PHE A 162 6.28 20.97 -2.54
CA PHE A 162 4.84 21.19 -2.52
C PHE A 162 4.38 21.45 -1.08
N ALA A 163 4.22 22.73 -0.72
CA ALA A 163 3.90 23.12 0.65
C ALA A 163 2.49 22.68 1.12
N ASP A 164 1.59 22.38 0.17
CA ASP A 164 0.22 21.92 0.38
C ASP A 164 0.06 20.39 0.33
N LEU A 165 1.15 19.65 0.10
CA LEU A 165 1.12 18.20 0.02
C LEU A 165 0.72 17.60 1.38
N PRO A 166 -0.29 16.68 1.44
CA PRO A 166 -0.78 16.10 2.68
C PRO A 166 0.15 15.01 3.24
N GLY A 167 1.47 15.19 3.14
CA GLY A 167 2.48 14.15 3.36
C GLY A 167 2.45 13.62 4.79
N ALA A 168 2.32 14.52 5.76
CA ALA A 168 2.19 14.14 7.17
C ALA A 168 0.92 13.32 7.45
N ARG A 169 -0.20 13.65 6.80
CA ARG A 169 -1.47 12.95 6.98
C ARG A 169 -1.46 11.58 6.31
N LEU A 170 -0.85 11.49 5.12
CA LEU A 170 -0.63 10.22 4.43
C LEU A 170 0.32 9.30 5.23
N ASP A 171 1.38 9.85 5.81
CA ASP A 171 2.25 9.10 6.72
C ASP A 171 1.49 8.56 7.92
N ALA A 172 0.70 9.40 8.59
CA ALA A 172 -0.12 8.97 9.71
C ALA A 172 -1.05 7.80 9.34
N ALA A 173 -1.74 7.86 8.20
CA ALA A 173 -2.57 6.76 7.73
C ALA A 173 -1.73 5.49 7.42
N SER A 174 -0.58 5.62 6.75
CA SER A 174 0.28 4.47 6.48
C SER A 174 0.87 3.83 7.75
N ARG A 175 1.17 4.65 8.79
CA ARG A 175 1.59 4.17 10.10
C ARG A 175 0.49 3.35 10.78
N GLN A 176 -0.79 3.63 10.54
CA GLN A 176 -1.87 2.80 11.06
C GLN A 176 -1.84 1.38 10.46
N ILE A 177 -1.59 1.25 9.15
CA ILE A 177 -1.40 -0.06 8.50
C ILE A 177 -0.24 -0.82 9.17
N MET A 178 0.88 -0.13 9.37
CA MET A 178 2.03 -0.70 10.07
C MET A 178 1.68 -1.15 11.50
N LEU A 179 0.97 -0.31 12.28
CA LEU A 179 0.58 -0.64 13.66
C LEU A 179 -0.38 -1.83 13.72
N VAL A 180 -1.30 -1.94 12.77
CA VAL A 180 -2.20 -3.11 12.64
C VAL A 180 -1.39 -4.38 12.42
N GLN A 181 -0.44 -4.37 11.48
CA GLN A 181 0.42 -5.53 11.21
C GLN A 181 1.35 -5.85 12.38
N LYS A 182 1.90 -4.82 13.04
CA LYS A 182 2.75 -4.95 14.24
C LYS A 182 1.99 -5.58 15.40
N ALA A 183 0.75 -5.13 15.66
CA ALA A 183 -0.10 -5.67 16.72
C ALA A 183 -0.43 -7.15 16.45
N ALA A 184 -0.75 -7.50 15.20
CA ALA A 184 -1.03 -8.87 14.82
C ALA A 184 0.19 -9.78 14.99
N ARG A 185 1.38 -9.33 14.57
CA ARG A 185 2.64 -10.04 14.80
C ARG A 185 2.89 -10.26 16.29
N GLU A 186 2.76 -9.22 17.12
CA GLU A 186 2.95 -9.30 18.57
C GLU A 186 1.95 -10.25 19.24
N ALA A 187 0.69 -10.25 18.80
CA ALA A 187 -0.32 -11.18 19.27
C ALA A 187 0.03 -12.63 18.90
N ILE A 188 0.48 -12.88 17.67
CA ILE A 188 0.91 -14.21 17.23
C ILE A 188 2.14 -14.70 18.00
N MET A 189 3.11 -13.83 18.28
CA MET A 189 4.25 -14.15 19.14
C MET A 189 3.80 -14.58 20.53
N PHE A 190 2.83 -13.87 21.12
CA PHE A 190 2.26 -14.22 22.41
C PHE A 190 1.50 -15.56 22.36
N ILE A 191 0.65 -15.77 21.35
CA ILE A 191 -0.13 -17.00 21.14
C ILE A 191 0.77 -18.24 21.06
N TYR A 192 1.90 -18.14 20.37
CA TYR A 192 2.87 -19.23 20.26
C TYR A 192 3.89 -19.30 21.41
N GLY A 193 3.74 -18.45 22.44
CA GLY A 193 4.63 -18.44 23.60
C GLY A 193 6.07 -17.99 23.30
N VAL A 194 6.28 -17.30 22.18
CA VAL A 194 7.57 -16.66 21.85
C VAL A 194 7.85 -15.52 22.84
N THR A 195 6.80 -14.80 23.25
CA THR A 195 6.84 -13.82 24.34
C THR A 195 6.00 -14.28 25.52
N GLY A 196 6.45 -13.98 26.74
CA GLY A 196 5.71 -14.33 27.97
C GLY A 196 4.63 -13.33 28.38
N SER A 197 4.40 -12.27 27.61
CA SER A 197 3.47 -11.18 27.94
C SER A 197 2.88 -10.55 26.69
N ASN A 198 1.63 -10.11 26.78
CA ASN A 198 0.91 -9.33 25.77
C ASN A 198 1.08 -7.81 25.95
N ALA A 199 1.99 -7.33 26.81
CA ALA A 199 2.21 -5.90 27.04
C ALA A 199 2.53 -5.13 25.75
N ALA A 200 3.31 -5.72 24.84
CA ALA A 200 3.63 -5.10 23.55
C ALA A 200 2.38 -4.90 22.68
N VAL A 201 1.45 -5.87 22.68
CA VAL A 201 0.18 -5.78 21.95
C VAL A 201 -0.64 -4.59 22.46
N PHE A 202 -0.76 -4.44 23.79
CA PHE A 202 -1.50 -3.32 24.38
C PHE A 202 -0.85 -1.96 24.09
N ASP A 203 0.48 -1.87 24.12
CA ASP A 203 1.20 -0.66 23.74
C ASP A 203 0.91 -0.28 22.28
N THR A 204 1.00 -1.25 21.35
CA THR A 204 0.68 -1.02 19.94
C THR A 204 -0.79 -0.63 19.73
N ILE A 205 -1.73 -1.22 20.48
CA ILE A 205 -3.15 -0.83 20.46
C ILE A 205 -3.30 0.65 20.89
N SER A 206 -2.62 1.06 21.96
CA SER A 206 -2.66 2.44 22.45
C SER A 206 -2.04 3.42 21.45
N GLN A 207 -0.95 3.04 20.79
CA GLN A 207 -0.33 3.84 19.73
C GLN A 207 -1.28 4.02 18.54
N PHE A 208 -1.97 2.96 18.11
CA PHE A 208 -2.97 3.06 17.04
C PHE A 208 -4.10 4.00 17.41
N GLN A 209 -4.67 3.88 18.62
CA GLN A 209 -5.77 4.73 19.08
C GLN A 209 -5.37 6.19 19.15
N THR A 210 -4.18 6.47 19.69
CA THR A 210 -3.63 7.83 19.74
C THR A 210 -3.48 8.42 18.35
N LEU A 211 -2.99 7.63 17.39
CA LEU A 211 -2.81 8.06 16.01
C LEU A 211 -4.16 8.28 15.30
N GLN A 212 -5.12 7.39 15.51
CA GLN A 212 -6.49 7.48 14.99
C GLN A 212 -7.18 8.76 15.49
N ASP A 213 -7.04 9.08 16.78
CA ASP A 213 -7.56 10.33 17.36
C ASP A 213 -6.84 11.56 16.82
N THR A 214 -5.52 11.48 16.60
CA THR A 214 -4.72 12.57 16.01
C THR A 214 -5.17 12.85 14.57
N ILE A 215 -5.45 11.82 13.76
CA ILE A 215 -5.93 11.99 12.40
C ILE A 215 -7.26 12.75 12.37
N LYS A 216 -8.19 12.39 13.27
CA LYS A 216 -9.52 13.02 13.35
C LYS A 216 -9.48 14.42 13.92
N ASN A 217 -8.89 14.58 15.10
CA ASN A 217 -9.00 15.79 15.89
C ASN A 217 -7.82 16.76 15.65
N GLY A 218 -6.82 16.35 14.89
CA GLY A 218 -5.56 17.06 14.75
C GLY A 218 -4.62 16.81 15.95
N GLY A 219 -3.44 17.41 15.89
CA GLY A 219 -2.36 17.23 16.87
C GLY A 219 -1.06 16.77 16.21
N ASN A 220 0.07 16.91 16.89
CA ASN A 220 1.40 16.54 16.37
C ASN A 220 1.71 17.12 14.98
N GLY A 221 1.24 18.35 14.71
CA GLY A 221 1.41 19.01 13.41
C GLY A 221 0.35 18.66 12.35
N LEU A 222 -0.60 17.77 12.64
CA LEU A 222 -1.75 17.49 11.78
C LEU A 222 -2.91 18.42 12.11
N SER A 223 -3.55 18.95 11.07
CA SER A 223 -4.85 19.59 11.19
C SER A 223 -5.94 18.55 11.46
N ALA A 224 -7.03 18.94 12.11
CA ALA A 224 -8.22 18.09 12.23
C ALA A 224 -8.78 17.74 10.83
N ILE A 225 -9.57 16.66 10.73
CA ILE A 225 -10.39 16.45 9.53
C ILE A 225 -11.37 17.62 9.44
N SER A 226 -11.37 18.27 8.28
CA SER A 226 -12.24 19.41 8.01
C SER A 226 -13.71 18.99 8.05
N ALA A 227 -14.59 19.85 8.57
CA ALA A 227 -16.04 19.58 8.61
C ALA A 227 -16.65 19.41 7.20
N GLN A 228 -15.99 19.99 6.18
CA GLN A 228 -16.34 19.87 4.77
C GLN A 228 -16.00 18.48 4.18
N ARG A 229 -15.12 17.72 4.84
CA ARG A 229 -14.70 16.38 4.42
C ARG A 229 -15.51 15.29 5.13
N ALA A 230 -16.81 15.27 4.82
CA ALA A 230 -17.73 14.25 5.32
C ALA A 230 -17.33 12.84 4.88
N ASP A 231 -16.76 12.71 3.68
CA ASP A 231 -16.16 11.49 3.14
C ASP A 231 -15.06 10.92 4.04
N LEU A 232 -14.09 11.76 4.44
CA LEU A 232 -13.01 11.36 5.35
C LEU A 232 -13.52 11.07 6.76
N SER A 233 -14.48 11.86 7.24
CA SER A 233 -15.09 11.66 8.56
C SER A 233 -15.83 10.31 8.63
N GLN A 234 -16.55 9.95 7.57
CA GLN A 234 -17.21 8.66 7.45
C GLN A 234 -16.18 7.53 7.34
N GLN A 235 -15.18 7.65 6.46
CA GLN A 235 -14.16 6.62 6.29
C GLN A 235 -13.34 6.40 7.57
N TRP A 236 -13.05 7.45 8.34
CA TRP A 236 -12.43 7.34 9.66
C TRP A 236 -13.29 6.50 10.62
N ALA A 237 -14.61 6.70 10.61
CA ALA A 237 -15.53 5.93 11.45
C ALA A 237 -15.58 4.44 11.03
N GLU A 238 -15.52 4.16 9.74
CA GLU A 238 -15.38 2.78 9.23
C GLU A 238 -14.09 2.14 9.74
N VAL A 239 -12.94 2.81 9.60
CA VAL A 239 -11.66 2.32 10.16
C VAL A 239 -11.80 1.99 11.65
N GLN A 240 -12.48 2.85 12.43
CA GLN A 240 -12.72 2.63 13.85
C GLN A 240 -13.55 1.36 14.13
N ILE A 241 -14.62 1.13 13.36
CA ILE A 241 -15.48 -0.06 13.51
C ILE A 241 -14.67 -1.35 13.29
N TYR A 242 -13.89 -1.42 12.21
CA TYR A 242 -13.08 -2.60 11.92
C TYR A 242 -11.93 -2.77 12.91
N TRP A 243 -11.32 -1.66 13.35
CA TRP A 243 -10.30 -1.69 14.39
C TRP A 243 -10.84 -2.22 15.73
N ASP A 244 -12.04 -1.82 16.12
CA ASP A 244 -12.68 -2.32 17.34
C ASP A 244 -12.90 -3.84 17.30
N ARG A 245 -13.31 -4.38 16.14
CA ARG A 245 -13.40 -5.84 15.93
C ARG A 245 -12.02 -6.51 15.98
N LEU A 246 -11.01 -5.94 15.35
CA LEU A 246 -9.65 -6.50 15.38
C LEU A 246 -9.08 -6.53 16.80
N LYS A 247 -9.33 -5.51 17.63
CA LYS A 247 -8.87 -5.49 19.03
C LYS A 247 -9.37 -6.67 19.84
N GLU A 248 -10.61 -7.12 19.62
CA GLU A 248 -11.16 -8.29 20.30
C GLU A 248 -10.33 -9.54 19.99
N TRP A 249 -9.93 -9.72 18.73
CA TRP A 249 -9.03 -10.81 18.32
C TRP A 249 -7.63 -10.65 18.87
N LEU A 250 -7.05 -9.45 18.85
CA LEU A 250 -5.69 -9.20 19.35
C LEU A 250 -5.53 -9.55 20.84
N ILE A 251 -6.61 -9.42 21.63
CA ILE A 251 -6.59 -9.68 23.07
C ILE A 251 -6.95 -11.13 23.40
N ASN A 252 -7.91 -11.72 22.68
CA ASN A 252 -8.55 -12.97 23.07
C ASN A 252 -8.22 -14.17 22.17
N ALA A 253 -7.59 -13.98 21.01
CA ALA A 253 -7.31 -15.07 20.08
C ALA A 253 -6.40 -16.13 20.72
N GLY A 254 -6.76 -17.40 20.54
CA GLY A 254 -5.90 -18.54 20.78
C GLY A 254 -5.23 -19.07 19.51
N PRO A 255 -4.49 -20.19 19.60
CA PRO A 255 -3.83 -20.81 18.44
C PRO A 255 -4.78 -21.17 17.29
N ASN A 256 -6.05 -21.47 17.58
CA ASN A 256 -7.05 -21.84 16.58
C ASN A 256 -7.69 -20.64 15.87
N ASP A 257 -7.44 -19.41 16.33
CA ASP A 257 -8.11 -18.19 15.87
C ASP A 257 -7.24 -17.35 14.92
N ILE A 258 -6.02 -17.81 14.59
CA ILE A 258 -5.04 -17.04 13.83
C ILE A 258 -5.56 -16.68 12.42
N SER A 259 -6.33 -17.56 11.79
CA SER A 259 -6.95 -17.25 10.48
C SER A 259 -7.97 -16.11 10.59
N SER A 260 -8.81 -16.11 11.63
CA SER A 260 -9.78 -15.06 11.92
C SER A 260 -9.09 -13.73 12.25
N LEU A 261 -8.03 -13.77 13.06
CA LEU A 261 -7.19 -12.61 13.33
C LEU A 261 -6.59 -12.02 12.04
N GLN A 262 -6.03 -12.87 11.18
CA GLN A 262 -5.45 -12.44 9.90
C GLN A 262 -6.52 -11.86 8.95
N ALA A 263 -7.74 -12.42 8.93
CA ALA A 263 -8.84 -11.86 8.16
C ALA A 263 -9.24 -10.46 8.67
N ALA A 264 -9.36 -10.29 9.98
CA ALA A 264 -9.68 -8.99 10.59
C ALA A 264 -8.59 -7.94 10.32
N VAL A 265 -7.32 -8.34 10.28
CA VAL A 265 -6.19 -7.47 9.86
C VAL A 265 -6.40 -6.97 8.43
N VAL A 266 -6.73 -7.85 7.50
CA VAL A 266 -6.98 -7.48 6.08
C VAL A 266 -8.12 -6.48 5.98
N ASP A 267 -9.21 -6.70 6.71
CA ASP A 267 -10.37 -5.80 6.68
C ASP A 267 -10.01 -4.37 7.15
N VAL A 268 -9.25 -4.24 8.25
CA VAL A 268 -8.79 -2.92 8.74
C VAL A 268 -7.85 -2.26 7.74
N VAL A 269 -6.90 -3.02 7.17
CA VAL A 269 -5.93 -2.50 6.19
C VAL A 269 -6.65 -2.01 4.92
N ASP A 270 -7.66 -2.73 4.45
CA ASP A 270 -8.45 -2.30 3.30
C ASP A 270 -9.19 -0.97 3.59
N GLN A 271 -9.77 -0.80 4.79
CA GLN A 271 -10.41 0.48 5.17
C GLN A 271 -9.41 1.64 5.28
N ILE A 272 -8.22 1.41 5.83
CA ILE A 272 -7.18 2.44 5.90
C ILE A 272 -6.68 2.79 4.49
N THR A 273 -6.57 1.81 3.59
CA THR A 273 -6.17 2.04 2.20
C THR A 273 -7.18 2.95 1.48
N ILE A 274 -8.48 2.73 1.68
CA ILE A 274 -9.53 3.62 1.16
C ILE A 274 -9.37 5.03 1.73
N MET A 275 -9.08 5.15 3.04
CA MET A 275 -8.81 6.46 3.65
C MET A 275 -7.60 7.13 3.00
N MET A 276 -6.51 6.42 2.77
CA MET A 276 -5.32 6.96 2.09
C MET A 276 -5.63 7.48 0.68
N ASP A 277 -6.43 6.77 -0.10
CA ASP A 277 -6.88 7.23 -1.42
C ASP A 277 -7.66 8.56 -1.32
N LEU A 278 -8.55 8.70 -0.32
CA LEU A 278 -9.30 9.93 -0.09
C LEU A 278 -8.40 11.09 0.39
N LEU A 279 -7.33 10.79 1.13
CA LEU A 279 -6.37 11.79 1.61
C LEU A 279 -5.54 12.42 0.49
N LYS A 280 -5.38 11.73 -0.65
CA LYS A 280 -4.68 12.27 -1.82
C LYS A 280 -5.50 13.35 -2.53
N ILE A 281 -6.81 13.44 -2.28
CA ILE A 281 -7.68 14.46 -2.87
C ILE A 281 -7.45 15.78 -2.14
N VAL A 282 -6.83 16.74 -2.83
CA VAL A 282 -6.61 18.11 -2.35
C VAL A 282 -7.95 18.75 -2.00
N ASP A 283 -8.05 19.30 -0.79
CA ASP A 283 -9.18 20.15 -0.42
C ASP A 283 -9.17 21.32 -1.40
N GLN A 284 -10.17 21.39 -2.30
CA GLN A 284 -10.38 22.60 -3.08
C GLN A 284 -10.79 23.68 -2.07
N ALA A 285 -9.79 24.39 -1.55
CA ALA A 285 -9.99 25.54 -0.70
C ALA A 285 -10.98 26.43 -1.44
N GLU A 286 -12.16 26.63 -0.84
CA GLU A 286 -13.20 27.46 -1.42
C GLU A 286 -12.54 28.78 -1.81
N GLY A 287 -12.40 28.95 -3.13
CA GLY A 287 -11.78 30.13 -3.70
C GLY A 287 -12.45 31.33 -3.07
N ASN A 288 -11.61 32.18 -2.49
CA ASN A 288 -11.97 33.45 -1.88
C ASN A 288 -12.94 34.20 -2.82
N ASN A 289 -14.25 34.07 -2.58
CA ASN A 289 -15.34 34.62 -3.39
C ASN A 289 -15.48 36.14 -3.18
N GLY A 290 -14.36 36.85 -3.28
CA GLY A 290 -14.26 38.30 -3.12
C GLY A 290 -13.91 39.05 -4.41
N GLY A 291 -14.04 38.41 -5.59
CA GLY A 291 -13.74 39.04 -6.88
C GLY A 291 -14.90 38.94 -7.85
N GLU A 292 -15.80 39.92 -7.83
CA GLU A 292 -16.72 40.20 -8.93
C GLU A 292 -15.91 40.45 -10.21
N GLY A 293 -15.92 39.50 -11.14
CA GLY A 293 -15.27 39.65 -12.44
C GLY A 293 -15.90 38.72 -13.47
N SER A 294 -16.95 39.23 -14.12
CA SER A 294 -17.65 38.53 -15.20
C SER A 294 -16.71 38.20 -16.36
N GLY A 295 -16.61 36.91 -16.69
CA GLY A 295 -15.96 36.45 -17.90
C GLY A 295 -16.19 34.96 -18.10
N CYS A 296 -17.33 34.60 -18.70
CA CYS A 296 -17.56 33.24 -19.18
C CYS A 296 -16.51 32.93 -20.27
N THR A 297 -15.62 31.97 -20.02
CA THR A 297 -14.94 31.25 -21.09
C THR A 297 -15.16 29.76 -20.88
N GLU A 298 -15.94 29.18 -21.78
CA GLU A 298 -16.16 27.76 -21.99
C GLU A 298 -14.82 27.04 -22.23
N GLY A 299 -14.72 25.80 -21.75
CA GLY A 299 -13.71 24.85 -22.23
C GLY A 299 -12.73 24.30 -21.19
N GLY A 300 -13.19 23.95 -19.98
CA GLY A 300 -12.40 23.18 -19.01
C GLY A 300 -13.02 21.81 -18.75
N THR A 301 -12.46 20.76 -19.35
CA THR A 301 -12.87 19.37 -19.10
C THR A 301 -12.53 18.99 -17.65
N ILE A 302 -13.55 18.89 -16.80
CA ILE A 302 -13.40 18.39 -15.42
C ILE A 302 -13.28 16.86 -15.51
N TYR A 303 -12.10 16.32 -15.20
CA TYR A 303 -11.93 14.88 -14.99
C TYR A 303 -12.56 14.48 -13.66
N ARG A 304 -13.86 14.18 -13.69
CA ARG A 304 -14.55 13.54 -12.57
C ARG A 304 -14.34 12.03 -12.66
N LYS A 305 -13.35 11.50 -11.94
CA LYS A 305 -13.16 10.06 -11.78
C LYS A 305 -14.23 9.55 -10.82
N GLU A 306 -15.43 9.26 -11.33
CA GLU A 306 -16.52 8.66 -10.54
C GLU A 306 -16.14 7.21 -10.21
N ARG A 307 -15.52 7.01 -9.05
CA ARG A 307 -15.39 5.69 -8.42
C ARG A 307 -16.56 5.56 -7.44
N TYR A 308 -17.65 4.93 -7.88
CA TYR A 308 -18.81 4.65 -7.02
C TYR A 308 -18.41 3.67 -5.90
N MET A 309 -18.29 4.17 -4.67
CA MET A 309 -18.20 3.32 -3.48
C MET A 309 -19.62 2.85 -3.12
N LEU A 310 -19.92 1.56 -3.32
CA LEU A 310 -21.11 0.94 -2.76
C LEU A 310 -20.81 0.55 -1.31
N THR A 311 -21.29 1.38 -0.37
CA THR A 311 -21.19 1.16 1.08
C THR A 311 -22.30 0.22 1.55
N HIS A 312 -22.15 -1.10 1.43
CA HIS A 312 -23.01 -2.08 2.12
C HIS A 312 -22.17 -3.26 2.67
N SER A 313 -22.59 -3.77 3.83
CA SER A 313 -22.03 -4.94 4.52
C SER A 313 -21.80 -6.12 3.57
N LEU A 314 -20.62 -6.74 3.64
CA LEU A 314 -20.18 -7.90 2.83
C LEU A 314 -21.11 -9.12 2.89
N SER A 315 -22.07 -9.17 3.82
CA SER A 315 -23.07 -10.25 3.93
C SER A 315 -24.28 -10.11 3.01
N GLU A 316 -24.46 -8.98 2.29
CA GLU A 316 -25.65 -8.72 1.45
C GLU A 316 -25.33 -8.16 0.05
N LEU A 317 -24.24 -8.61 -0.57
CA LEU A 317 -23.90 -8.17 -1.94
C LEU A 317 -24.81 -8.81 -3.00
N LYS A 318 -25.96 -8.17 -3.27
CA LYS A 318 -26.58 -8.18 -4.61
C LYS A 318 -26.05 -6.96 -5.36
N HIS A 319 -25.20 -7.17 -6.36
CA HIS A 319 -24.72 -6.08 -7.21
C HIS A 319 -25.89 -5.57 -8.07
N CYS A 320 -26.22 -4.28 -7.94
CA CYS A 320 -27.16 -3.60 -8.83
C CYS A 320 -26.34 -2.69 -9.76
N ILE A 321 -26.22 -3.08 -11.03
CA ILE A 321 -25.61 -2.23 -12.07
C ILE A 321 -26.78 -1.54 -12.78
N ILE A 322 -26.95 -0.24 -12.56
CA ILE A 322 -27.90 0.58 -13.32
C ILE A 322 -27.12 1.17 -14.50
N LEU A 323 -27.38 0.67 -15.70
CA LEU A 323 -26.90 1.30 -16.94
C LEU A 323 -27.84 2.46 -17.28
N GLN A 324 -27.43 3.69 -17.06
CA GLN A 324 -28.12 4.87 -17.60
C GLN A 324 -27.69 5.08 -19.06
N GLN A 325 -28.63 4.92 -19.98
CA GLN A 325 -28.52 5.48 -21.33
C GLN A 325 -29.15 6.89 -21.33
N GLU A 326 -28.42 7.89 -21.81
CA GLU A 326 -29.01 9.17 -22.24
C GLU A 326 -29.66 9.02 -23.62
N PRO A 327 -30.69 9.83 -23.95
CA PRO A 327 -31.86 9.33 -24.65
C PRO A 327 -31.79 9.52 -26.17
N ALA A 328 -32.23 8.49 -26.88
CA ALA A 328 -33.02 8.67 -28.10
C ALA A 328 -34.16 7.65 -28.06
N ASP A 329 -35.31 8.13 -27.61
CA ASP A 329 -36.65 7.53 -27.70
C ASP A 329 -36.82 6.04 -27.33
N ARG A 330 -37.35 5.85 -26.10
CA ARG A 330 -37.93 4.63 -25.50
C ARG A 330 -36.93 3.58 -24.99
N GLY A 331 -36.37 3.83 -23.80
CA GLY A 331 -35.58 2.84 -23.06
C GLY A 331 -36.43 1.90 -22.20
N MET A 332 -36.28 0.58 -22.41
CA MET A 332 -36.58 -0.46 -21.40
C MET A 332 -35.37 -0.60 -20.47
N CYS A 333 -35.59 -0.60 -19.15
CA CYS A 333 -34.58 -1.02 -18.19
C CYS A 333 -34.57 -2.55 -18.10
N LEU A 334 -33.46 -3.18 -18.49
CA LEU A 334 -33.23 -4.60 -18.25
C LEU A 334 -32.49 -4.75 -16.90
N LEU A 335 -33.14 -5.37 -15.92
CA LEU A 335 -32.53 -5.66 -14.62
C LEU A 335 -31.97 -7.09 -14.66
N ALA A 336 -30.65 -7.25 -14.67
CA ALA A 336 -30.00 -8.56 -14.53
C ALA A 336 -29.41 -8.69 -13.12
N LEU A 337 -29.84 -9.72 -12.38
CA LEU A 337 -29.28 -10.08 -11.08
C LEU A 337 -28.31 -11.24 -11.29
N PHE A 338 -27.05 -11.08 -10.84
CA PHE A 338 -26.06 -12.16 -10.81
C PHE A 338 -25.66 -12.45 -9.36
N GLU A 339 -25.72 -13.71 -8.96
CA GLU A 339 -25.19 -14.19 -7.67
C GLU A 339 -23.73 -14.60 -7.84
N ILE A 340 -22.83 -13.96 -7.09
CA ILE A 340 -21.41 -14.34 -7.04
C ILE A 340 -21.21 -15.32 -5.87
N PRO A 341 -20.58 -16.49 -6.10
CA PRO A 341 -20.29 -17.44 -5.03
C PRO A 341 -19.42 -16.85 -3.92
N PRO A 342 -19.73 -17.07 -2.63
CA PRO A 342 -19.00 -16.52 -1.49
C PRO A 342 -17.48 -16.79 -1.49
N ALA A 343 -17.05 -17.90 -2.08
CA ALA A 343 -15.64 -18.30 -2.13
C ALA A 343 -14.74 -17.36 -2.97
N LEU A 344 -15.32 -16.53 -3.85
CA LEU A 344 -14.56 -15.62 -4.73
C LEU A 344 -14.35 -14.22 -4.12
N ILE A 345 -14.92 -13.93 -2.95
CA ILE A 345 -14.97 -12.58 -2.36
C ILE A 345 -13.63 -12.14 -1.76
N HIS A 346 -12.75 -13.08 -1.36
CA HIS A 346 -11.57 -12.78 -0.54
C HIS A 346 -10.25 -12.57 -1.32
N SER A 347 -10.25 -12.67 -2.65
CA SER A 347 -9.03 -12.50 -3.45
C SER A 347 -9.15 -11.32 -4.41
N ARG A 348 -8.23 -10.35 -4.31
CA ARG A 348 -8.12 -9.24 -5.28
C ARG A 348 -7.97 -9.75 -6.73
N LYS A 349 -7.28 -10.89 -6.92
CA LYS A 349 -7.16 -11.57 -8.21
C LYS A 349 -8.50 -12.14 -8.69
N ALA A 350 -9.26 -12.78 -7.80
CA ALA A 350 -10.59 -13.31 -8.15
C ALA A 350 -11.60 -12.20 -8.48
N ARG A 351 -11.51 -11.04 -7.83
CA ARG A 351 -12.33 -9.86 -8.18
C ARG A 351 -12.00 -9.32 -9.57
N ALA A 352 -10.71 -9.24 -9.92
CA ALA A 352 -10.28 -8.82 -11.25
C ALA A 352 -10.68 -9.83 -12.35
N GLU A 353 -10.56 -11.13 -12.09
CA GLU A 353 -10.99 -12.18 -13.01
C GLU A 353 -12.52 -12.20 -13.20
N ALA A 354 -13.29 -11.99 -12.13
CA ALA A 354 -14.75 -11.88 -12.22
C ALA A 354 -15.20 -10.68 -13.07
N LEU A 355 -14.52 -9.54 -12.95
CA LEU A 355 -14.74 -8.35 -13.77
C LEU A 355 -14.50 -8.63 -15.27
N VAL A 356 -13.45 -9.37 -15.61
CA VAL A 356 -13.15 -9.76 -17.01
C VAL A 356 -14.21 -10.71 -17.59
N VAL A 357 -14.71 -11.66 -16.78
CA VAL A 357 -15.76 -12.60 -17.21
C VAL A 357 -17.10 -11.89 -17.41
N LEU A 358 -17.43 -10.92 -16.56
CA LEU A 358 -18.61 -10.06 -16.70
C LEU A 358 -18.54 -9.21 -17.96
N ASP A 359 -17.39 -8.60 -18.25
CA ASP A 359 -17.20 -7.78 -19.46
C ASP A 359 -17.34 -8.62 -20.75
N ALA A 360 -16.80 -9.84 -20.76
CA ALA A 360 -16.96 -10.79 -21.86
C ALA A 360 -18.43 -11.23 -22.06
N HIS A 361 -19.19 -11.44 -20.99
CA HIS A 361 -20.62 -11.80 -21.08
C HIS A 361 -21.49 -10.64 -21.57
N VAL A 362 -21.17 -9.41 -21.16
CA VAL A 362 -21.87 -8.21 -21.64
C VAL A 362 -21.62 -8.01 -23.13
N HIS A 363 -20.37 -8.16 -23.60
CA HIS A 363 -20.05 -8.08 -25.02
C HIS A 363 -20.69 -9.20 -25.85
N ALA A 364 -20.76 -10.42 -25.34
CA ALA A 364 -21.43 -11.52 -26.03
C ALA A 364 -22.96 -11.33 -26.13
N SER A 365 -23.58 -10.69 -25.12
CA SER A 365 -25.02 -10.43 -25.10
C SER A 365 -25.43 -9.23 -25.96
N LEU A 366 -24.51 -8.30 -26.23
CA LEU A 366 -24.71 -7.17 -27.15
C LEU A 366 -24.46 -7.54 -28.63
N ALA A 367 -23.84 -8.70 -28.88
CA ALA A 367 -23.56 -9.21 -30.22
C ALA A 367 -24.70 -10.10 -30.79
N LEU A 368 -25.73 -10.38 -29.98
CA LEU A 368 -26.99 -11.04 -30.35
C LEU A 368 -28.11 -10.00 -30.42
#